data_AF-A0A1G2TZG3-F1
#
_entry.id   AF-A0A1G2TZG3-F1
#
_cell.length_a   1.000
_cell.length_b   1.000
_cell.length_c   1.000
_cell.angle_alpha   90.00
_cell.angle_beta   90.00
_cell.angle_gamma   90.00
#
_symmetry.space_group_name_H-M   'P 1'
#
loop_
_entity.id
_entity.type
_entity.pdbx_description
1 polymer ?
#
loop_
_entity_poly.entity_id
_entity_poly.type
_entity_poly.pdbx_seq_one_letter_code
_entity_poly.pdbx_strand_id
1 'polypeptide(L)'
;MVQINIQHGRLLEPFFQFYHQNCKDPTLITGGWDKWVIPDKEKLKKRIQAYRNVWSEYDKKVIDGISSVLGLSFNREVIDIFIVSGSSRSMSNPLIIGSQHLPDDFIVILSHELVHRILAINESEILTTIQSVISKFAAEENEVVKNHIIIFAVLRKIFEDDIKLLRKVIPNRNNHYKRAYHLTEPYGKILEYFRNRENLK
;
A
#
# COMPACT_ATOMS: atom_id res chain seq x y z
N MET A 1 -2.15 -18.94 9.11
CA MET A 1 -2.87 -17.81 8.47
C MET A 1 -2.26 -16.53 9.01
N VAL A 2 -1.92 -15.57 8.15
CA VAL A 2 -1.31 -14.32 8.60
C VAL A 2 -2.39 -13.43 9.22
N GLN A 3 -2.16 -12.95 10.43
CA GLN A 3 -3.03 -12.06 11.17
C GLN A 3 -2.53 -10.61 11.06
N ILE A 4 -3.45 -9.67 10.81
CA ILE A 4 -3.15 -8.24 10.83
C ILE A 4 -3.56 -7.65 12.18
N ASN A 5 -2.60 -7.04 12.88
CA ASN A 5 -2.84 -6.34 14.14
C ASN A 5 -2.83 -4.82 13.92
N ILE A 6 -4.00 -4.23 13.76
CA ILE A 6 -4.16 -2.77 13.61
C ILE A 6 -4.17 -2.14 15.01
N GLN A 7 -3.20 -1.29 15.30
CA GLN A 7 -3.03 -0.68 16.62
C GLN A 7 -2.59 0.78 16.56
N HIS A 8 -2.77 1.52 17.65
CA HIS A 8 -2.25 2.88 17.76
C HIS A 8 -0.72 2.84 17.90
N GLY A 9 0.00 3.51 17.00
CA GLY A 9 1.43 3.76 17.09
C GLY A 9 1.80 4.76 18.18
N ARG A 10 1.47 4.49 19.45
CA ARG A 10 1.66 5.40 20.59
C ARG A 10 3.09 5.95 20.73
N LEU A 11 4.08 5.12 20.43
CA LEU A 11 5.50 5.49 20.49
C LEU A 11 5.96 6.29 19.26
N LEU A 12 5.29 6.11 18.12
CA LEU A 12 5.57 6.82 16.88
C LEU A 12 4.89 8.19 16.85
N GLU A 13 3.74 8.29 17.52
CA GLU A 13 2.86 9.46 17.55
C GLU A 13 3.60 10.80 17.78
N PRO A 14 4.50 10.95 18.78
CA PRO A 14 5.19 12.22 19.00
C PRO A 14 6.07 12.65 17.82
N PHE A 15 6.68 11.69 17.10
CA PHE A 15 7.53 11.98 15.95
C PHE A 15 6.72 12.52 14.78
N PHE A 16 5.58 11.90 14.48
CA PHE A 16 4.70 12.37 13.41
C PHE A 16 4.06 13.72 13.76
N GLN A 17 3.65 13.92 15.02
CA GLN A 17 3.13 15.22 15.46
C GLN A 17 4.19 16.32 15.33
N PHE A 18 5.40 16.06 15.82
CA PHE A 18 6.52 17.00 15.71
C PHE A 18 6.84 17.32 14.25
N TYR A 19 6.94 16.29 13.40
CA TYR A 19 7.25 16.46 11.97
C TYR A 19 6.23 17.37 11.28
N HIS A 20 4.92 17.14 11.46
CA HIS A 20 3.90 17.95 10.82
C HIS A 20 3.84 19.39 11.37
N GLN A 21 3.97 19.56 12.68
CA GLN A 21 3.98 20.88 13.31
C GLN A 21 5.18 21.74 12.90
N ASN A 22 6.28 21.11 12.50
CA ASN A 22 7.52 21.77 12.10
C ASN A 22 7.84 21.61 10.60
N CYS A 23 6.88 21.12 9.81
CA CYS A 23 7.11 20.81 8.41
C CYS A 23 7.34 22.08 7.58
N LYS A 24 8.53 22.18 6.97
CA LYS A 24 8.88 23.26 6.03
C LYS A 24 8.87 22.83 4.56
N ASP A 25 8.49 21.58 4.27
CA ASP A 25 8.41 21.06 2.90
C ASP A 25 7.27 21.76 2.12
N PRO A 26 7.59 22.52 1.05
CA PRO A 26 6.59 23.24 0.26
C PRO A 26 5.50 22.35 -0.34
N THR A 27 5.82 21.08 -0.64
CA THR A 27 4.87 20.12 -1.21
C THR A 27 3.83 19.70 -0.18
N LEU A 28 4.23 19.55 1.09
CA LEU A 28 3.34 19.21 2.19
C LEU A 28 2.50 20.41 2.63
N ILE A 29 3.08 21.61 2.63
CA ILE A 29 2.35 22.87 2.88
C ILE A 29 1.27 23.08 1.81
N THR A 30 1.60 22.90 0.53
CA THR A 30 0.61 22.96 -0.57
C THR A 30 -0.47 21.88 -0.41
N GLY A 31 -0.13 20.74 0.19
CA GLY A 31 -1.06 19.68 0.57
C GLY A 31 -1.94 19.99 1.80
N GLY A 32 -1.75 21.14 2.46
CA GLY A 32 -2.51 21.59 3.62
C GLY A 32 -2.04 20.99 4.96
N TRP A 33 -0.84 20.39 5.00
CA TRP A 33 -0.31 19.80 6.24
C TRP A 33 0.10 20.83 7.28
N ASP A 34 0.39 22.07 6.85
CA ASP A 34 0.62 23.24 7.73
C ASP A 34 -0.62 23.61 8.56
N LYS A 35 -1.81 23.31 8.04
CA LYS A 35 -3.11 23.57 8.69
C LYS A 35 -3.74 22.31 9.27
N TRP A 36 -3.05 21.17 9.19
CA TRP A 36 -3.61 19.91 9.64
C TRP A 36 -3.68 19.87 11.16
N VAL A 37 -4.88 19.59 11.67
CA VAL A 37 -5.14 19.55 13.12
C VAL A 37 -5.10 18.10 13.60
N ILE A 38 -4.28 17.87 14.62
CA ILE A 38 -4.18 16.58 15.29
C ILE A 38 -5.55 16.21 15.87
N PRO A 39 -6.18 15.09 15.47
CA PRO A 39 -7.41 14.63 16.08
C PRO A 39 -7.20 14.34 17.58
N ASP A 40 -8.22 14.60 18.39
CA ASP A 40 -8.21 14.16 19.78
C ASP A 40 -8.14 12.63 19.90
N LYS A 41 -7.79 12.15 21.11
CA LYS A 41 -7.57 10.73 21.39
C LYS A 41 -8.83 9.87 21.14
N GLU A 42 -10.02 10.40 21.42
CA GLU A 42 -11.27 9.65 21.25
C GLU A 42 -11.62 9.52 19.76
N LYS A 43 -11.43 10.59 18.98
CA LYS A 43 -11.57 10.57 17.52
C LYS A 43 -10.60 9.60 16.87
N LEU A 44 -9.33 9.59 17.32
CA LEU A 44 -8.33 8.63 16.84
C LEU A 44 -8.73 7.19 17.16
N LYS A 45 -9.16 6.92 18.41
CA LYS A 45 -9.63 5.59 18.84
C LYS A 45 -10.82 5.10 18.00
N LYS A 46 -11.80 5.98 17.73
CA LYS A 46 -12.95 5.68 16.86
C LYS A 46 -12.52 5.34 15.43
N ARG A 47 -11.55 6.06 14.87
CA ARG A 47 -11.00 5.79 13.53
C ARG A 47 -10.29 4.44 13.46
N ILE A 48 -9.45 4.13 14.45
CA ILE A 48 -8.77 2.83 14.54
C ILE A 48 -9.79 1.70 14.63
N GLN A 49 -10.85 1.87 15.41
CA GLN A 49 -11.92 0.86 15.48
C GLN A 49 -12.65 0.70 14.14
N ALA A 50 -12.94 1.80 13.44
CA ALA A 50 -13.55 1.73 12.11
C ALA A 50 -12.66 1.00 11.10
N TYR A 51 -11.34 1.21 11.14
CA TYR A 51 -10.37 0.48 10.31
C TYR A 51 -10.35 -1.01 10.63
N ARG A 52 -10.38 -1.40 11.91
CA ARG A 52 -10.47 -2.80 12.31
C ARG A 52 -11.74 -3.47 11.79
N ASN A 53 -12.88 -2.80 11.97
CA ASN A 53 -14.17 -3.32 11.53
C ASN A 53 -14.16 -3.55 10.02
N VAL A 54 -13.84 -2.51 9.24
CA VAL A 54 -13.86 -2.63 7.78
C VAL A 54 -12.79 -3.62 7.28
N TRP A 55 -11.60 -3.66 7.89
CA TRP A 55 -10.55 -4.60 7.48
C TRP A 55 -10.94 -6.06 7.74
N SER A 56 -11.65 -6.34 8.83
CA SER A 56 -12.08 -7.72 9.15
C SER A 56 -12.99 -8.36 8.09
N GLU A 57 -13.60 -7.55 7.23
CA GLU A 57 -14.41 -8.04 6.10
C GLU A 57 -13.54 -8.44 4.89
N TYR A 58 -12.30 -7.95 4.80
CA TYR A 58 -11.42 -8.11 3.64
C TYR A 58 -10.11 -8.82 3.94
N ASP A 59 -9.77 -9.05 5.20
CA ASP A 59 -8.45 -9.52 5.64
C ASP A 59 -8.00 -10.79 4.89
N LYS A 60 -8.85 -11.82 4.85
CA LYS A 60 -8.59 -13.07 4.17
C LYS A 60 -8.50 -12.88 2.66
N LYS A 61 -9.45 -12.15 2.06
CA LYS A 61 -9.46 -11.86 0.61
C LYS A 61 -8.17 -11.18 0.17
N VAL A 62 -7.71 -10.18 0.93
CA VAL A 62 -6.52 -9.42 0.58
C VAL A 62 -5.25 -10.24 0.84
N ILE A 63 -5.10 -10.85 2.01
CA ILE A 63 -3.88 -11.60 2.36
C ILE A 63 -3.70 -12.82 1.45
N ASP A 64 -4.73 -13.65 1.34
CA ASP A 64 -4.68 -14.85 0.48
C ASP A 64 -4.59 -14.43 -0.99
N GLY A 65 -5.26 -13.34 -1.38
CA GLY A 65 -5.22 -12.77 -2.72
C GLY A 65 -3.81 -12.31 -3.11
N ILE A 66 -3.14 -11.52 -2.27
CA ILE A 66 -1.75 -11.06 -2.52
C ILE A 66 -0.82 -12.28 -2.68
N SER A 67 -0.87 -13.20 -1.72
CA SER A 67 -0.02 -14.39 -1.73
C SER A 67 -0.25 -15.28 -2.94
N SER A 68 -1.52 -15.54 -3.30
CA SER A 68 -1.90 -16.37 -4.44
C SER A 68 -1.52 -15.72 -5.78
N VAL A 69 -1.76 -14.42 -5.92
CA VAL A 69 -1.46 -13.67 -7.16
C VAL A 69 0.04 -13.63 -7.43
N LEU A 70 0.86 -13.42 -6.39
CA LEU A 70 2.32 -13.34 -6.54
C LEU A 70 3.00 -14.72 -6.47
N GLY A 71 2.33 -15.73 -5.92
CA GLY A 71 2.98 -16.99 -5.55
C GLY A 71 4.10 -16.75 -4.54
N LEU A 72 3.85 -15.91 -3.54
CA LEU A 72 4.78 -15.53 -2.47
C LEU A 72 4.09 -15.66 -1.11
N SER A 73 4.89 -15.78 -0.05
CA SER A 73 4.38 -15.87 1.33
C SER A 73 4.90 -14.73 2.19
N PHE A 74 4.09 -14.32 3.17
CA PHE A 74 4.58 -13.47 4.25
C PHE A 74 5.45 -14.30 5.20
N ASN A 75 6.50 -13.69 5.74
CA ASN A 75 7.46 -14.35 6.64
C ASN A 75 7.11 -14.20 8.13
N ARG A 76 5.90 -13.71 8.44
CA ARG A 76 5.41 -13.51 9.81
C ARG A 76 3.97 -13.96 9.91
N GLU A 77 3.64 -14.57 11.05
CA GLU A 77 2.27 -14.92 11.39
C GLU A 77 1.44 -13.71 11.78
N VAL A 78 2.07 -12.69 12.38
CA VAL A 78 1.41 -11.43 12.77
C VAL A 78 2.14 -10.26 12.12
N ILE A 79 1.37 -9.38 11.49
CA ILE A 79 1.86 -8.13 10.91
C ILE A 79 1.20 -6.96 11.64
N ASP A 80 2.01 -6.19 12.35
CA ASP A 80 1.56 -5.00 13.06
C ASP A 80 1.41 -3.81 12.10
N ILE A 81 0.25 -3.15 12.17
CA ILE A 81 -0.04 -1.90 11.45
C ILE A 81 -0.20 -0.80 12.49
N PHE A 82 0.68 0.19 12.44
CA PHE A 82 0.65 1.31 13.36
C PHE A 82 -0.13 2.47 12.76
N ILE A 83 -1.27 2.77 13.35
CA ILE A 83 -2.05 3.96 13.02
C ILE A 83 -1.51 5.13 13.82
N VAL A 84 -1.14 6.20 13.15
CA VAL A 84 -0.74 7.48 13.75
C VAL A 84 -1.79 8.55 13.45
N SER A 85 -1.85 9.61 14.23
CA SER A 85 -2.86 10.65 14.03
C SER A 85 -2.86 11.21 12.60
N GLY A 86 -1.68 11.48 12.04
CA GLY A 86 -1.48 11.95 10.67
C GLY A 86 -0.17 11.48 10.09
N SER A 87 -0.17 11.17 8.80
CA SER A 87 1.02 10.93 7.99
C SER A 87 0.80 11.35 6.55
N SER A 88 1.70 12.13 5.98
CA SER A 88 1.63 12.54 4.56
C SER A 88 1.80 11.39 3.58
N ARG A 89 2.42 10.29 4.01
CA ARG A 89 2.61 9.06 3.24
C ARG A 89 2.48 7.83 4.13
N SER A 90 1.92 6.76 3.59
CA SER A 90 1.98 5.46 4.25
C SER A 90 3.38 4.85 4.09
N MET A 91 3.74 3.96 5.00
CA MET A 91 5.01 3.24 4.99
C MET A 91 4.74 1.74 5.06
N SER A 92 5.58 0.94 4.38
CA SER A 92 5.47 -0.52 4.34
C SER A 92 6.46 -1.26 5.24
N ASN A 93 7.47 -0.56 5.79
CA ASN A 93 8.44 -1.14 6.71
C ASN A 93 9.07 -0.07 7.65
N PRO A 94 8.59 0.08 8.90
CA PRO A 94 7.41 -0.58 9.48
C PRO A 94 6.10 -0.13 8.79
N LEU A 95 5.03 -0.91 8.94
CA LEU A 95 3.72 -0.58 8.38
C LEU A 95 3.05 0.54 9.18
N ILE A 96 3.00 1.75 8.62
CA ILE A 96 2.44 2.94 9.26
C ILE A 96 1.42 3.60 8.32
N ILE A 97 0.23 3.88 8.85
CA ILE A 97 -0.86 4.54 8.11
C ILE A 97 -1.43 5.68 8.96
N GLY A 98 -1.67 6.84 8.34
CA GLY A 98 -2.28 7.98 9.03
C GLY A 98 -3.79 7.80 9.24
N SER A 99 -4.33 8.33 10.34
CA SER A 99 -5.76 8.20 10.68
C SER A 99 -6.69 9.10 9.85
N GLN A 100 -6.15 9.93 8.95
CA GLN A 100 -6.94 10.87 8.16
C GLN A 100 -7.78 10.23 7.07
N HIS A 101 -7.54 8.96 6.73
CA HIS A 101 -8.22 8.28 5.63
C HIS A 101 -9.63 7.83 6.00
N LEU A 102 -10.51 7.74 5.00
CA LEU A 102 -11.81 7.09 5.20
C LEU A 102 -11.61 5.58 5.39
N PRO A 103 -12.50 4.88 6.11
CA PRO A 103 -12.39 3.43 6.32
C PRO A 103 -12.24 2.63 5.02
N ASP A 104 -13.02 2.96 3.98
CA ASP A 104 -12.88 2.23 2.71
C ASP A 104 -11.54 2.50 2.01
N ASP A 105 -10.99 3.71 2.15
CA ASP A 105 -9.69 4.05 1.57
C ASP A 105 -8.56 3.30 2.31
N PHE A 106 -8.73 3.09 3.62
CA PHE A 106 -7.80 2.33 4.44
C PHE A 106 -7.57 0.91 3.90
N ILE A 107 -8.60 0.24 3.40
CA ILE A 107 -8.46 -1.11 2.81
C ILE A 107 -7.47 -1.08 1.65
N VAL A 108 -7.64 -0.15 0.69
CA VAL A 108 -6.79 -0.06 -0.50
C VAL A 108 -5.37 0.37 -0.12
N ILE A 109 -5.24 1.33 0.80
CA ILE A 109 -3.93 1.80 1.27
C ILE A 109 -3.19 0.68 1.98
N LEU A 110 -3.82 -0.03 2.91
CA LEU A 110 -3.17 -1.14 3.60
C LEU A 110 -2.81 -2.27 2.62
N SER A 111 -3.70 -2.58 1.67
CA SER A 111 -3.40 -3.57 0.62
C SER A 111 -2.18 -3.15 -0.20
N HIS A 112 -2.07 -1.88 -0.57
CA HIS A 112 -0.92 -1.33 -1.30
C HIS A 112 0.38 -1.53 -0.53
N GLU A 113 0.40 -1.15 0.75
CA GLU A 113 1.59 -1.30 1.59
C GLU A 113 1.93 -2.76 1.89
N LEU A 114 0.93 -3.65 1.97
CA LEU A 114 1.15 -5.09 2.11
C LEU A 114 1.79 -5.71 0.86
N VAL A 115 1.45 -5.22 -0.34
CA VAL A 115 2.15 -5.65 -1.56
C VAL A 115 3.60 -5.17 -1.56
N HIS A 116 3.86 -3.91 -1.19
CA HIS A 116 5.25 -3.47 -0.97
C HIS A 116 5.98 -4.37 0.03
N ARG A 117 5.32 -4.71 1.14
CA ARG A 117 5.90 -5.54 2.20
C ARG A 117 6.27 -6.93 1.70
N ILE A 118 5.35 -7.63 1.02
CA ILE A 118 5.62 -9.00 0.55
C ILE A 118 6.69 -9.04 -0.53
N LEU A 119 6.77 -8.01 -1.40
CA LEU A 119 7.84 -7.92 -2.40
C LEU A 119 9.19 -7.69 -1.73
N ALA A 120 9.26 -6.77 -0.76
CA ALA A 120 10.52 -6.45 -0.07
C ALA A 120 11.09 -7.64 0.72
N ILE A 121 10.25 -8.42 1.42
CA ILE A 121 10.74 -9.57 2.20
C ILE A 121 11.16 -10.76 1.32
N ASN A 122 10.70 -10.81 0.07
CA ASN A 122 11.03 -11.87 -0.89
C ASN A 122 11.98 -11.37 -2.00
N GLU A 123 12.58 -10.18 -1.84
CA GLU A 123 13.32 -9.47 -2.89
C GLU A 123 14.39 -10.35 -3.56
N SER A 124 15.14 -11.12 -2.76
CA SER A 124 16.19 -12.01 -3.28
C SER A 124 15.68 -13.09 -4.24
N GLU A 125 14.42 -13.52 -4.10
CA GLU A 125 13.81 -14.52 -4.99
C GLU A 125 13.30 -13.89 -6.30
N ILE A 126 12.85 -12.63 -6.24
CA ILE A 126 12.05 -12.02 -7.30
C ILE A 126 12.71 -10.84 -8.01
N LEU A 127 13.88 -10.37 -7.56
CA LEU A 127 14.52 -9.17 -8.09
C LEU A 127 14.69 -9.24 -9.63
N THR A 128 15.20 -10.37 -10.13
CA THR A 128 15.37 -10.58 -11.58
C THR A 128 14.03 -10.58 -12.31
N THR A 129 13.00 -11.20 -11.72
CA THR A 129 11.63 -11.22 -12.27
C THR A 129 11.04 -9.81 -12.33
N ILE A 130 11.17 -9.02 -11.25
CA ILE A 130 10.72 -7.63 -11.21
C ILE A 130 11.42 -6.82 -12.30
N GLN A 131 12.74 -6.96 -12.42
CA GLN A 131 13.51 -6.29 -13.48
C GLN A 131 13.03 -6.70 -14.87
N SER A 132 12.77 -7.99 -15.12
CA SER A 132 12.24 -8.46 -16.40
C SER A 132 10.84 -7.91 -16.70
N VAL A 133 9.94 -7.85 -15.71
CA VAL A 133 8.62 -7.19 -15.85
C VAL A 133 8.83 -5.72 -16.23
N ILE A 134 9.69 -5.01 -15.49
CA ILE A 134 9.97 -3.59 -15.74
C ILE A 134 10.54 -3.38 -17.15
N SER A 135 11.56 -4.13 -17.56
CA SER A 135 12.15 -4.02 -18.90
C SER A 135 11.14 -4.27 -20.00
N LYS A 136 10.17 -5.17 -19.78
CA LYS A 136 9.16 -5.52 -20.79
C LYS A 136 8.03 -4.49 -20.90
N PHE A 137 7.57 -3.96 -19.76
CA PHE A 137 6.36 -3.13 -19.71
C PHE A 137 6.63 -1.64 -19.46
N ALA A 138 7.82 -1.27 -19.01
CA ALA A 138 8.14 0.07 -18.51
C ALA A 138 9.65 0.39 -18.45
N ALA A 139 10.44 -0.04 -19.43
CA ALA A 139 11.89 0.18 -19.44
C ALA A 139 12.27 1.66 -19.28
N GLU A 140 11.57 2.53 -20.00
CA GLU A 140 11.81 3.99 -20.08
C GLU A 140 11.19 4.78 -18.92
N GLU A 141 10.49 4.13 -18.01
CA GLU A 141 9.80 4.80 -16.92
C GLU A 141 10.76 5.09 -15.74
N ASN A 142 10.40 6.04 -14.89
CA ASN A 142 11.16 6.29 -13.67
C ASN A 142 10.90 5.22 -12.60
N GLU A 143 11.78 5.15 -11.60
CA GLU A 143 11.72 4.14 -10.54
C GLU A 143 10.41 4.16 -9.74
N VAL A 144 9.79 5.33 -9.53
CA VAL A 144 8.48 5.40 -8.86
C VAL A 144 7.43 4.68 -9.71
N VAL A 145 7.37 4.94 -11.02
CA VAL A 145 6.41 4.26 -11.90
C VAL A 145 6.68 2.76 -11.92
N LYS A 146 7.94 2.36 -12.13
CA LYS A 146 8.39 0.96 -12.21
C LYS A 146 7.99 0.15 -10.97
N ASN A 147 8.28 0.68 -9.78
CA ASN A 147 7.98 0.01 -8.51
C ASN A 147 6.47 -0.16 -8.27
N HIS A 148 5.62 0.68 -8.88
CA HIS A 148 4.18 0.64 -8.67
C HIS A 148 3.40 -0.16 -9.71
N ILE A 149 4.03 -0.60 -10.81
CA ILE A 149 3.35 -1.41 -11.84
C ILE A 149 2.89 -2.75 -11.28
N ILE A 150 3.77 -3.50 -10.62
CA ILE A 150 3.38 -4.79 -10.03
C ILE A 150 2.34 -4.58 -8.94
N ILE A 151 2.47 -3.51 -8.14
CA ILE A 151 1.54 -3.19 -7.06
C ILE A 151 0.13 -2.96 -7.61
N PHE A 152 -0.01 -2.08 -8.59
CA PHE A 152 -1.33 -1.81 -9.19
C PHE A 152 -1.88 -3.03 -9.94
N ALA A 153 -1.04 -3.86 -10.55
CA ALA A 153 -1.49 -5.10 -11.19
C ALA A 153 -2.10 -6.07 -10.16
N VAL A 154 -1.45 -6.24 -9.00
CA VAL A 154 -1.96 -7.06 -7.89
C VAL A 154 -3.26 -6.47 -7.32
N LEU A 155 -3.29 -5.17 -7.02
CA LEU A 155 -4.49 -4.54 -6.46
C LEU A 155 -5.69 -4.62 -7.41
N ARG A 156 -5.46 -4.44 -8.71
CA ARG A 156 -6.53 -4.62 -9.72
C ARG A 156 -7.06 -6.04 -9.71
N LYS A 157 -6.18 -7.05 -9.64
CA LYS A 157 -6.59 -8.46 -9.61
C LYS A 157 -7.38 -8.80 -8.36
N ILE A 158 -6.96 -8.33 -7.18
CA ILE A 158 -7.65 -8.63 -5.90
C ILE A 158 -9.03 -7.97 -5.82
N PHE A 159 -9.17 -6.77 -6.38
CA PHE A 159 -10.41 -5.99 -6.30
C PHE A 159 -11.23 -6.01 -7.60
N GLU A 160 -10.94 -6.88 -8.57
CA GLU A 160 -11.65 -6.91 -9.86
C GLU A 160 -13.16 -7.15 -9.69
N ASP A 161 -13.56 -7.95 -8.70
CA ASP A 161 -14.95 -8.23 -8.37
C ASP A 161 -15.59 -7.21 -7.41
N ASP A 162 -14.83 -6.23 -6.93
CA ASP A 162 -15.32 -5.16 -6.05
C ASP A 162 -15.11 -3.79 -6.70
N ILE A 163 -16.10 -3.38 -7.51
CA ILE A 163 -16.02 -2.13 -8.28
C ILE A 163 -15.86 -0.89 -7.40
N LYS A 164 -16.33 -0.93 -6.14
CA LYS A 164 -16.22 0.20 -5.21
C LYS A 164 -14.78 0.37 -4.77
N LEU A 165 -14.10 -0.71 -4.39
CA LEU A 165 -12.69 -0.68 -4.04
C LEU A 165 -11.78 -0.48 -5.26
N LEU A 166 -12.10 -1.10 -6.39
CA LEU A 166 -11.32 -0.94 -7.63
C LEU A 166 -11.25 0.54 -8.06
N ARG A 167 -12.36 1.29 -7.96
CA ARG A 167 -12.36 2.73 -8.23
C ARG A 167 -11.44 3.52 -7.30
N LYS A 168 -11.20 3.04 -6.08
CA LYS A 168 -10.28 3.64 -5.11
C LYS A 168 -8.82 3.29 -5.36
N VAL A 169 -8.52 2.22 -6.10
CA VAL A 169 -7.16 1.89 -6.56
C VAL A 169 -6.63 2.96 -7.53
N ILE A 170 -7.53 3.63 -8.28
CA ILE A 170 -7.16 4.66 -9.25
C ILE A 170 -6.55 5.88 -8.52
N PRO A 171 -5.27 6.20 -8.78
CA PRO A 171 -4.61 7.30 -8.09
C PRO A 171 -5.10 8.64 -8.63
N ASN A 172 -5.47 9.56 -7.74
CA ASN A 172 -6.12 10.82 -8.10
C ASN A 172 -5.14 12.02 -8.22
N ARG A 173 -3.97 11.99 -7.56
CA ARG A 173 -3.10 13.17 -7.42
C ARG A 173 -1.68 13.04 -7.99
N ASN A 174 -1.04 11.88 -7.88
CA ASN A 174 0.36 11.73 -8.30
C ASN A 174 0.45 11.24 -9.76
N ASN A 175 1.10 12.03 -10.63
CA ASN A 175 1.25 11.72 -12.07
C ASN A 175 2.01 10.41 -12.31
N HIS A 176 3.00 10.08 -11.49
CA HIS A 176 3.71 8.80 -11.57
C HIS A 176 2.80 7.63 -11.21
N TYR A 177 1.93 7.80 -10.20
CA TYR A 177 1.00 6.74 -9.82
C TYR A 177 -0.05 6.55 -10.91
N LYS A 178 -0.58 7.64 -11.49
CA LYS A 178 -1.50 7.58 -12.65
C LYS A 178 -0.85 6.86 -13.83
N ARG A 179 0.41 7.18 -14.12
CA ARG A 179 1.18 6.53 -15.18
C ARG A 179 1.36 5.04 -14.90
N ALA A 180 1.79 4.67 -13.70
CA ALA A 180 1.93 3.27 -13.30
C ALA A 180 0.60 2.52 -13.41
N TYR A 181 -0.49 3.07 -12.88
CA TYR A 181 -1.83 2.48 -12.99
C TYR A 181 -2.25 2.27 -14.44
N HIS A 182 -2.03 3.24 -15.33
CA HIS A 182 -2.36 3.08 -16.75
C HIS A 182 -1.53 1.97 -17.41
N LEU A 183 -0.23 1.89 -17.14
CA LEU A 183 0.63 0.81 -17.63
C LEU A 183 0.24 -0.58 -17.11
N THR A 184 -0.57 -0.66 -16.05
CA THR A 184 -1.15 -1.93 -15.57
C THR A 184 -2.41 -2.38 -16.28
N GLU A 185 -2.88 -1.69 -17.33
CA GLU A 185 -4.04 -2.16 -18.10
C GLU A 185 -3.96 -3.64 -18.52
N PRO A 186 -2.82 -4.16 -19.00
CA PRO A 186 -2.65 -5.60 -19.22
C PRO A 186 -2.25 -6.36 -17.95
N TYR A 187 -2.84 -6.06 -16.78
CA TYR A 187 -2.45 -6.64 -15.47
C TYR A 187 -2.40 -8.17 -15.50
N GLY A 188 -3.30 -8.84 -16.22
CA GLY A 188 -3.27 -10.30 -16.39
C GLY A 188 -1.95 -10.79 -17.00
N LYS A 189 -1.45 -10.13 -18.05
CA LYS A 189 -0.17 -10.47 -18.69
C LYS A 189 1.03 -10.14 -17.81
N ILE A 190 0.96 -9.04 -17.06
CA ILE A 190 2.02 -8.65 -16.12
C ILE A 190 2.15 -9.71 -15.02
N LEU A 191 1.02 -10.14 -14.44
CA LEU A 191 0.99 -11.15 -13.40
C LEU A 191 1.37 -12.54 -13.92
N GLU A 192 0.92 -12.92 -15.11
CA GLU A 192 1.35 -14.15 -15.78
C GLU A 192 2.87 -14.18 -15.97
N TYR A 193 3.44 -13.09 -16.48
CA TYR A 193 4.88 -12.96 -16.67
C TYR A 193 5.65 -13.02 -15.35
N PHE A 194 5.10 -12.40 -14.29
CA PHE A 194 5.66 -12.47 -12.94
C PHE A 194 5.64 -13.90 -12.36
N ARG A 195 4.57 -14.68 -12.61
CA ARG A 195 4.44 -16.05 -12.08
C ARG A 195 5.27 -17.06 -12.86
N ASN A 196 5.45 -16.89 -14.16
CA ASN A 196 6.25 -17.78 -15.02
C ASN A 196 7.77 -17.58 -14.86
N ARG A 197 8.21 -17.08 -13.71
CA ARG A 197 9.62 -16.75 -13.40
C ARG A 197 10.57 -17.94 -13.44
N GLU A 198 10.08 -19.15 -13.24
CA GLU A 198 10.89 -20.36 -13.35
C GLU A 198 11.36 -20.64 -14.78
N ASN A 199 10.63 -20.14 -15.79
CA ASN A 199 11.00 -20.28 -17.20
C ASN A 199 11.99 -19.17 -17.68
N LEU A 200 12.39 -18.27 -16.79
CA LEU A 200 13.33 -17.17 -17.08
C LEU A 200 14.74 -17.42 -16.54
N LYS A 201 14.95 -18.55 -15.84
CA LYS A 201 16.27 -19.02 -15.38
C LYS A 201 16.89 -19.94 -16.43
#